data_AF-A0A7Z0QPG0-F1
#
_entry.id   AF-A0A7Z0QPG0-F1
#
_cell.length_a   1.000
_cell.length_b   1.000
_cell.length_c   1.000
_cell.angle_alpha   90.00
_cell.angle_beta   90.00
_cell.angle_gamma   90.00
#
_symmetry.space_group_name_H-M   'P 1'
#
loop_
_entity.id
_entity.type
_entity.pdbx_description
1 polymer ?
#
loop_
_entity_poly.entity_id
_entity_poly.type
_entity_poly.pdbx_seq_one_letter_code
_entity_poly.pdbx_strand_id
1 'polypeptide(L)'
;MSTSPHPPPTGAASAAAAFLRGIERRAAVFAQWQCGDIDLGDAALARAMAAFVAIAPTTAFAEWPRRFWSQLLAAPGLRSPEPLGPGSDGLPALQALAGGPRVTVLLRLVAGLTEHEAATVLGVSRATYRLGLQRALPHLADGTPDAEAWRALASSVQAEVRALPPDRLARLAGLREAALRGDVLPPRRFPLAAAATLAAEPVADHVARRPRWLWPALAAVLVAMLAGLAWTWRDAVLAGADGDTPIRIEPLAERGPPPGRYDPDTGLLTEPDLELLMAPDDGAAWRMDPAFFAWFAAQDGLGAPDEAAGSDADAVEPNDGAPETSDAEF
;
A
#
# COMPACT_ATOMS: atom_id res chain seq x y z
N MET A 1 -12.45 -40.58 15.89
CA MET A 1 -11.40 -40.45 14.86
C MET A 1 -10.72 -39.11 15.09
N SER A 2 -9.61 -39.12 15.82
CA SER A 2 -8.82 -37.92 16.07
C SER A 2 -7.73 -37.85 14.98
N THR A 3 -7.83 -36.88 14.09
CA THR A 3 -6.80 -36.59 13.09
C THR A 3 -5.62 -35.91 13.80
N SER A 4 -4.53 -36.64 13.98
CA SER A 4 -3.26 -36.07 14.42
C SER A 4 -2.72 -35.11 13.34
N PRO A 5 -2.26 -33.90 13.71
CA PRO A 5 -1.65 -32.99 12.74
C PRO A 5 -0.34 -33.60 12.22
N HIS A 6 -0.23 -33.75 10.91
CA HIS A 6 0.98 -34.19 10.23
C HIS A 6 2.07 -33.12 10.41
N PRO A 7 3.27 -33.45 10.93
CA PRO A 7 4.35 -32.48 11.01
C PRO A 7 4.72 -32.03 9.59
N PRO A 8 4.97 -30.72 9.37
CA PRO A 8 5.33 -30.24 8.05
C PRO A 8 6.62 -30.95 7.57
N PRO A 9 6.80 -31.13 6.25
CA PRO A 9 8.02 -31.70 5.72
C PRO A 9 9.22 -30.88 6.19
N THR A 10 10.18 -31.53 6.86
CA THR A 10 11.32 -30.92 7.55
C THR A 10 12.13 -29.94 6.68
N GLY A 11 12.12 -30.13 5.36
CA GLY A 11 12.77 -29.24 4.38
C GLY A 11 12.12 -27.87 4.21
N ALA A 12 10.79 -27.77 4.31
CA ALA A 12 10.10 -26.47 4.20
C ALA A 12 10.35 -25.61 5.45
N ALA A 13 10.37 -26.24 6.63
CA ALA A 13 10.67 -25.57 7.89
C ALA A 13 12.13 -25.06 7.95
N SER A 14 13.09 -25.84 7.45
CA SER A 14 14.49 -25.41 7.38
C SER A 14 14.71 -24.28 6.38
N ALA A 15 14.06 -24.32 5.22
CA ALA A 15 14.08 -23.23 4.24
C ALA A 15 13.48 -21.94 4.81
N ALA A 16 12.34 -22.02 5.48
CA ALA A 16 11.71 -20.87 6.15
C ALA A 16 12.62 -20.28 7.23
N ALA A 17 13.27 -21.12 8.03
CA ALA A 17 14.24 -20.67 9.04
C ALA A 17 15.45 -19.95 8.42
N ALA A 18 15.99 -20.47 7.31
CA ALA A 18 17.10 -19.86 6.59
C ALA A 18 16.71 -18.51 5.97
N PHE A 19 15.52 -18.43 5.37
CA PHE A 19 14.97 -17.18 4.85
C PHE A 19 14.80 -16.13 5.97
N LEU A 20 14.18 -16.51 7.09
CA LEU A 20 13.97 -15.60 8.23
C LEU A 20 15.30 -15.09 8.78
N ARG A 21 16.31 -15.95 8.92
CA ARG A 21 17.66 -15.56 9.34
C ARG A 21 18.30 -14.54 8.38
N GLY A 22 18.02 -14.63 7.08
CA GLY A 22 18.52 -13.68 6.08
C GLY A 22 17.83 -12.32 6.09
N ILE A 23 16.59 -12.24 6.58
CA ILE A 23 15.78 -11.00 6.54
C ILE A 23 15.63 -10.31 7.90
N GLU A 24 15.79 -11.02 9.02
CA GLU A 24 15.48 -10.54 10.37
C GLU A 24 16.18 -9.22 10.73
N ARG A 25 17.44 -9.04 10.35
CA ARG A 25 18.18 -7.79 10.62
C ARG A 25 17.55 -6.58 9.92
N ARG A 26 17.28 -6.72 8.62
CA ARG A 26 16.67 -5.66 7.81
C ARG A 26 15.25 -5.38 8.28
N ALA A 27 14.49 -6.43 8.57
CA ALA A 27 13.12 -6.29 9.05
C ALA A 27 13.03 -5.60 10.42
N ALA A 28 13.98 -5.87 11.33
CA ALA A 28 14.02 -5.25 12.65
C ALA A 28 14.34 -3.75 12.58
N VAL A 29 15.33 -3.37 11.76
CA VAL A 29 15.69 -1.96 11.51
C VAL A 29 14.54 -1.23 10.81
N PHE A 30 13.94 -1.86 9.79
CA PHE A 30 12.77 -1.34 9.09
C PHE A 30 11.62 -1.05 10.05
N ALA A 31 11.25 -2.03 10.88
CA ALA A 31 10.12 -1.90 11.80
C ALA A 31 10.39 -0.84 12.88
N GLN A 32 11.61 -0.79 13.43
CA GLN A 32 12.01 0.25 14.39
C GLN A 32 11.90 1.66 13.79
N TRP A 33 12.44 1.90 12.59
CA TRP A 33 12.41 3.25 12.01
C TRP A 33 11.04 3.65 11.48
N GLN A 34 10.23 2.68 11.06
CA GLN A 34 8.84 2.96 10.71
C GLN A 34 8.00 3.29 11.94
N CYS A 35 8.12 2.52 13.03
CA CYS A 35 7.33 2.72 14.25
C CYS A 35 7.87 3.82 15.18
N GLY A 36 9.16 4.13 15.10
CA GLY A 36 9.86 5.04 16.01
C GLY A 36 10.30 4.41 17.34
N ASP A 37 9.98 3.14 17.58
CA ASP A 37 10.24 2.41 18.83
C ASP A 37 10.74 0.98 18.53
N ILE A 38 11.79 0.58 19.25
CA ILE A 38 12.48 -0.69 19.07
C ILE A 38 11.62 -1.89 19.51
N ASP A 39 10.91 -1.79 20.63
CA ASP A 39 10.10 -2.87 21.19
C ASP A 39 8.81 -3.07 20.38
N LEU A 40 8.18 -1.98 19.94
CA LEU A 40 7.03 -2.03 19.02
C LEU A 40 7.44 -2.61 17.66
N GLY A 41 8.62 -2.24 17.16
CA GLY A 41 9.19 -2.80 15.95
C GLY A 41 9.44 -4.30 16.05
N ASP A 42 10.10 -4.75 17.12
CA ASP A 42 10.38 -6.17 17.37
C ASP A 42 9.08 -6.97 17.60
N ALA A 43 8.05 -6.38 18.24
CA ALA A 43 6.73 -7.01 18.39
C ALA A 43 6.01 -7.18 17.05
N ALA A 44 6.10 -6.20 16.16
CA ALA A 44 5.55 -6.30 14.81
C ALA A 44 6.28 -7.38 13.99
N LEU A 45 7.61 -7.43 14.10
CA LEU A 45 8.43 -8.45 13.45
C LEU A 45 8.09 -9.86 13.93
N ALA A 46 7.94 -10.08 15.24
CA ALA A 46 7.56 -11.38 15.79
C ALA A 46 6.24 -11.90 15.20
N ARG A 47 5.23 -11.02 15.07
CA ARG A 47 3.95 -11.36 14.44
C ARG A 47 4.09 -11.65 12.95
N ALA A 48 4.89 -10.88 12.24
CA ALA A 48 5.16 -11.11 10.81
C ALA A 48 5.88 -12.45 10.58
N MET A 49 6.84 -12.81 11.44
CA MET A 49 7.52 -14.11 11.40
C MET A 49 6.52 -15.26 11.61
N ALA A 50 5.66 -15.19 12.62
CA ALA A 50 4.65 -16.21 12.87
C ALA A 50 3.65 -16.34 11.70
N ALA A 51 3.16 -15.21 11.18
CA ALA A 51 2.26 -15.19 10.03
C ALA A 51 2.94 -15.74 8.76
N PHE A 52 4.22 -15.44 8.54
CA PHE A 52 5.00 -15.97 7.43
C PHE A 52 5.19 -17.48 7.52
N VAL A 53 5.57 -18.01 8.69
CA VAL A 53 5.75 -19.45 8.90
C VAL A 53 4.47 -20.24 8.57
N ALA A 54 3.30 -19.67 8.88
CA ALA A 54 2.01 -20.29 8.56
C ALA A 54 1.73 -20.37 7.03
N ILE A 55 2.19 -19.40 6.23
CA ILE A 55 1.92 -19.36 4.78
C ILE A 55 3.06 -19.92 3.92
N ALA A 56 4.27 -20.04 4.47
CA ALA A 56 5.46 -20.49 3.73
C ALA A 56 5.29 -21.85 3.02
N PRO A 57 4.63 -22.88 3.60
CA PRO A 57 4.48 -24.19 2.95
C PRO A 57 3.64 -24.16 1.66
N THR A 58 2.74 -23.18 1.51
CA THR A 58 1.81 -23.07 0.37
C THR A 58 2.20 -21.96 -0.59
N THR A 59 3.28 -21.22 -0.31
CA THR A 59 3.73 -20.08 -1.10
C THR A 59 4.98 -20.45 -1.88
N ALA A 60 5.01 -20.13 -3.18
CA ALA A 60 6.21 -20.29 -4.00
C ALA A 60 7.39 -19.50 -3.43
N PHE A 61 8.60 -20.08 -3.44
CA PHE A 61 9.79 -19.49 -2.83
C PHE A 61 10.11 -18.07 -3.36
N ALA A 62 9.89 -17.81 -4.65
CA ALA A 62 10.08 -16.50 -5.26
C ALA A 62 9.16 -15.41 -4.68
N GLU A 63 7.99 -15.77 -4.15
CA GLU A 63 7.06 -14.82 -3.54
C GLU A 63 7.36 -14.54 -2.06
N TRP A 64 8.25 -15.29 -1.42
CA TRP A 64 8.49 -15.20 0.02
C TRP A 64 8.88 -13.79 0.51
N PRO A 65 9.84 -13.08 -0.13
CA PRO A 65 10.16 -11.71 0.27
C PRO A 65 8.94 -10.79 0.24
N ARG A 66 8.20 -10.81 -0.87
CA ARG A 66 7.00 -10.00 -1.07
C ARG A 66 5.97 -10.26 0.02
N ARG A 67 5.62 -11.53 0.26
CA ARG A 67 4.64 -11.92 1.27
C ARG A 67 5.08 -11.53 2.68
N PHE A 68 6.35 -11.71 3.01
CA PHE A 68 6.89 -11.31 4.30
C PHE A 68 6.75 -9.79 4.53
N TRP A 69 7.17 -8.96 3.57
CA TRP A 69 7.08 -7.50 3.71
C TRP A 69 5.63 -7.00 3.78
N SER A 70 4.71 -7.60 3.01
CA SER A 70 3.28 -7.31 3.13
C SER A 70 2.73 -7.66 4.52
N GLN A 71 3.11 -8.81 5.10
CA GLN A 71 2.69 -9.19 6.45
C GLN A 71 3.27 -8.26 7.52
N LEU A 72 4.52 -7.83 7.36
CA LEU A 72 5.15 -6.88 8.27
C LEU A 72 4.42 -5.52 8.26
N LEU A 73 4.09 -5.01 7.08
CA LEU A 73 3.39 -3.74 6.92
C LEU A 73 1.90 -3.80 7.33
N ALA A 74 1.30 -4.98 7.34
CA ALA A 74 -0.04 -5.17 7.89
C ALA A 74 -0.09 -5.02 9.42
N ALA A 75 1.06 -5.05 10.12
CA ALA A 75 1.11 -4.88 11.56
C ALA A 75 0.61 -3.46 11.96
N PRO A 76 -0.34 -3.35 12.90
CA PRO A 76 -0.92 -2.07 13.32
C PRO A 76 0.09 -0.97 13.68
N GLY A 77 1.20 -1.33 14.34
CA GLY A 77 2.23 -0.38 14.73
C GLY A 77 2.96 0.28 13.54
N LEU A 78 2.96 -0.36 12.36
CA LEU A 78 3.58 0.21 11.15
C LEU A 78 2.59 1.04 10.33
N ARG A 79 1.28 0.83 10.49
CA ARG A 79 0.21 1.55 9.77
C ARG A 79 -0.10 2.92 10.38
N SER A 80 0.15 3.09 11.66
CA SER A 80 0.00 4.36 12.38
C SER A 80 1.33 4.78 12.99
N PRO A 81 2.34 5.09 12.15
CA PRO A 81 3.66 5.43 12.63
C PRO A 81 3.61 6.77 13.39
N GLU A 82 4.17 6.77 14.60
CA GLU A 82 4.35 8.00 15.35
C GLU A 82 5.43 8.87 14.67
N PRO A 83 5.32 10.21 14.72
CA PRO A 83 6.43 11.08 14.36
C PRO A 83 7.69 10.65 15.13
N LEU A 84 8.81 10.51 14.42
CA LEU A 84 10.09 10.24 15.08
C LEU A 84 10.47 11.51 15.86
N GLY A 85 10.38 11.44 17.19
CA GLY A 85 10.77 12.54 18.05
C GLY A 85 12.29 12.75 18.09
N PRO A 86 12.76 13.94 18.52
CA PRO A 86 14.16 14.15 18.84
C PRO A 86 14.56 13.19 19.98
N GLY A 87 15.53 12.31 19.73
CA GLY A 87 15.93 11.24 20.65
C GLY A 87 15.32 9.86 20.34
N SER A 88 14.55 9.72 19.26
CA SER A 88 14.22 8.41 18.71
C SER A 88 15.49 7.71 18.21
N ASP A 89 15.55 6.39 18.33
CA ASP A 89 16.65 5.54 17.83
C ASP A 89 16.70 5.46 16.27
N GLY A 90 16.21 6.50 15.59
CA GLY A 90 16.08 6.59 14.14
C GLY A 90 17.10 7.52 13.49
N LEU A 91 17.50 7.18 12.26
CA LEU A 91 18.38 8.03 11.45
C LEU A 91 17.81 9.45 11.32
N PRO A 92 18.58 10.51 11.61
CA PRO A 92 18.10 11.90 11.54
C PRO A 92 17.43 12.27 10.21
N ALA A 93 17.97 11.79 9.09
CA ALA A 93 17.43 12.02 7.75
C ALA A 93 16.00 11.46 7.56
N LEU A 94 15.61 10.42 8.31
CA LEU A 94 14.26 9.83 8.25
C LEU A 94 13.29 10.52 9.20
N GLN A 95 13.77 11.28 10.19
CA GLN A 95 12.93 11.95 11.19
C GLN A 95 12.07 13.06 10.55
N ALA A 96 12.61 13.72 9.52
CA ALA A 96 11.89 14.74 8.76
C ALA A 96 10.76 14.19 7.87
N LEU A 97 10.74 12.88 7.62
CA LEU A 97 9.75 12.24 6.75
C LEU A 97 8.51 11.81 7.54
N ALA A 98 7.33 12.16 7.03
CA ALA A 98 6.07 11.57 7.51
C ALA A 98 6.01 10.06 7.22
N GLY A 99 5.14 9.33 7.91
CA GLY A 99 5.08 7.86 7.86
C GLY A 99 4.92 7.23 6.48
N GLY A 100 4.17 7.87 5.58
CA GLY A 100 3.97 7.41 4.19
C GLY A 100 5.25 7.53 3.34
N PRO A 101 5.81 8.74 3.17
CA PRO A 101 7.11 8.94 2.51
C PRO A 101 8.26 8.15 3.15
N ARG A 102 8.20 7.93 4.47
CA ARG A 102 9.20 7.14 5.18
C ARG A 102 9.16 5.66 4.75
N VAL A 103 7.97 5.07 4.67
CA VAL A 103 7.84 3.66 4.27
C VAL A 103 8.32 3.41 2.85
N THR A 104 8.11 4.34 1.92
CA THR A 104 8.59 4.19 0.53
C THR A 104 10.11 4.19 0.47
N VAL A 105 10.77 5.11 1.19
CA VAL A 105 12.24 5.16 1.29
C VAL A 105 12.79 3.90 1.96
N LEU A 106 12.17 3.46 3.06
CA LEU A 106 12.58 2.26 3.80
C LEU A 106 12.44 0.99 2.96
N LEU A 107 11.39 0.85 2.15
CA LEU A 107 11.24 -0.29 1.25
C LEU A 107 12.34 -0.33 0.19
N ARG A 108 12.79 0.84 -0.28
CA ARG A 108 13.89 0.94 -1.24
C ARG A 108 15.25 0.66 -0.60
N LEU A 109 15.54 1.27 0.55
CA LEU A 109 16.88 1.25 1.16
C LEU A 109 17.13 0.06 2.08
N VAL A 110 16.15 -0.27 2.93
CA VAL A 110 16.29 -1.31 3.95
C VAL A 110 15.80 -2.65 3.41
N ALA A 111 14.59 -2.69 2.85
CA ALA A 111 14.06 -3.94 2.29
C ALA A 111 14.77 -4.35 0.99
N GLY A 112 15.34 -3.38 0.26
CA GLY A 112 16.08 -3.60 -0.98
C GLY A 112 15.18 -4.03 -2.14
N LEU A 113 13.88 -3.72 -2.07
CA LEU A 113 12.92 -4.12 -3.09
C LEU A 113 13.08 -3.27 -4.35
N THR A 114 12.74 -3.88 -5.48
CA THR A 114 12.53 -3.14 -6.73
C THR A 114 11.30 -2.23 -6.63
N GLU A 115 11.19 -1.20 -7.47
CA GLU A 115 10.03 -0.30 -7.45
C GLU A 115 8.70 -1.04 -7.66
N HIS A 116 8.72 -2.05 -8.54
CA HIS A 116 7.53 -2.85 -8.82
C HIS A 116 7.12 -3.66 -7.60
N GLU A 117 8.04 -4.41 -6.99
CA GLU A 117 7.75 -5.19 -5.78
C GLU A 117 7.31 -4.32 -4.60
N ALA A 118 7.97 -3.18 -4.40
CA ALA A 118 7.61 -2.24 -3.33
C ALA A 118 6.21 -1.65 -3.53
N ALA A 119 5.85 -1.30 -4.77
CA ALA A 119 4.50 -0.86 -5.12
C ALA A 119 3.45 -1.95 -4.86
N THR A 120 3.74 -3.19 -5.26
CA THR A 120 2.86 -4.34 -5.00
C THR A 120 2.70 -4.60 -3.49
N VAL A 121 3.78 -4.48 -2.70
CA VAL A 121 3.74 -4.66 -1.25
C VAL A 121 2.87 -3.60 -0.57
N LEU A 122 2.91 -2.36 -1.06
CA LEU A 122 2.08 -1.25 -0.56
C LEU A 122 0.64 -1.26 -1.12
N GLY A 123 0.35 -2.09 -2.12
CA GLY A 123 -0.95 -2.12 -2.78
C GLY A 123 -1.25 -0.87 -3.61
N VAL A 124 -0.21 -0.21 -4.17
CA VAL A 124 -0.34 0.99 -4.99
C VAL A 124 0.23 0.77 -6.39
N SER A 125 -0.10 1.65 -7.33
CA SER A 125 0.52 1.61 -8.67
C SER A 125 2.02 1.91 -8.61
N ARG A 126 2.79 1.40 -9.58
CA ARG A 126 4.22 1.73 -9.70
C ARG A 126 4.45 3.23 -9.88
N ALA A 127 3.59 3.92 -10.62
CA ALA A 127 3.68 5.37 -10.81
C ALA A 127 3.49 6.13 -9.50
N THR A 128 2.50 5.73 -8.68
CA THR A 128 2.25 6.30 -7.35
C THR A 128 3.45 6.09 -6.43
N TYR A 129 4.03 4.89 -6.44
CA TYR A 129 5.24 4.59 -5.67
C TYR A 129 6.42 5.46 -6.10
N ARG A 130 6.69 5.57 -7.41
CA ARG A 130 7.79 6.40 -7.95
C ARG A 130 7.63 7.86 -7.57
N LEU A 131 6.43 8.42 -7.69
CA LEU A 131 6.14 9.79 -7.29
C LEU A 131 6.34 10.00 -5.79
N GLY A 132 5.88 9.05 -4.97
CA GLY A 132 6.09 9.07 -3.52
C GLY A 132 7.57 9.00 -3.14
N LEU A 133 8.35 8.19 -3.84
CA LEU A 133 9.79 8.09 -3.66
C LEU A 133 10.50 9.39 -4.08
N GLN A 134 10.17 9.96 -5.24
CA GLN A 134 10.72 11.23 -5.72
C GLN A 134 10.49 12.36 -4.72
N ARG A 135 9.29 12.47 -4.16
CA ARG A 135 8.96 13.47 -3.14
C ARG A 135 9.69 13.26 -1.81
N ALA A 136 10.11 12.03 -1.52
CA ALA A 136 10.79 11.67 -0.27
C ALA A 136 12.33 11.77 -0.38
N LEU A 137 12.88 11.89 -1.59
CA LEU A 137 14.32 12.05 -1.78
C LEU A 137 14.81 13.39 -1.21
N PRO A 138 16.07 13.47 -0.74
CA PRO A 138 16.69 14.74 -0.42
C PRO A 138 16.81 15.57 -1.71
N HIS A 139 16.55 16.87 -1.60
CA HIS A 139 16.65 17.82 -2.71
C HIS A 139 17.68 18.90 -2.37
N LEU A 140 18.39 19.38 -3.39
CA LEU A 140 19.26 20.54 -3.29
C LEU A 140 18.45 21.83 -3.15
N ALA A 141 19.11 22.96 -2.85
CA ALA A 141 18.46 24.27 -2.78
C ALA A 141 17.72 24.65 -4.08
N ASP A 142 18.20 24.15 -5.22
CA ASP A 142 17.63 24.37 -6.55
C ASP A 142 16.44 23.45 -6.87
N GLY A 143 16.02 22.60 -5.91
CA GLY A 143 14.89 21.67 -6.07
C GLY A 143 15.21 20.42 -6.90
N THR A 144 16.46 20.22 -7.32
CA THR A 144 16.93 18.99 -7.99
C THR A 144 17.19 17.89 -6.97
N PRO A 145 17.01 16.60 -7.32
CA PRO A 145 17.28 15.49 -6.41
C PRO A 145 18.78 15.36 -6.11
N ASP A 146 19.14 15.28 -4.81
CA ASP A 146 20.51 15.17 -4.35
C ASP A 146 20.98 13.71 -4.32
N ALA A 147 21.75 13.32 -5.35
CA ALA A 147 22.30 11.98 -5.49
C ALA A 147 23.41 11.66 -4.48
N GLU A 148 24.10 12.65 -3.91
CA GLU A 148 25.13 12.44 -2.90
C GLU A 148 24.50 12.18 -1.54
N ALA A 149 23.55 13.03 -1.12
CA ALA A 149 22.78 12.81 0.10
C ALA A 149 22.05 11.46 0.07
N TRP A 150 21.50 11.06 -1.08
CA TRP A 150 20.90 9.74 -1.23
C TRP A 150 21.92 8.59 -1.03
N ARG A 151 23.11 8.68 -1.61
CA ARG A 151 24.17 7.67 -1.43
C ARG A 151 24.66 7.61 0.01
N ALA A 152 24.82 8.76 0.67
CA ALA A 152 25.20 8.85 2.08
C ALA A 152 24.12 8.27 3.01
N LEU A 153 22.84 8.49 2.69
CA LEU A 153 21.73 7.86 3.41
C LEU A 153 21.75 6.35 3.23
N ALA A 154 21.90 5.86 1.99
CA ALA A 154 21.97 4.43 1.70
C ALA A 154 23.15 3.76 2.43
N SER A 155 24.34 4.37 2.45
CA SER A 155 25.50 3.83 3.14
C SER A 155 25.30 3.78 4.66
N SER A 156 24.70 4.83 5.24
CA SER A 156 24.36 4.91 6.67
C SER A 156 23.36 3.82 7.05
N VAL A 157 22.31 3.64 6.25
CA VAL A 157 21.33 2.55 6.44
C VAL A 157 22.00 1.18 6.43
N GLN A 158 22.89 0.92 5.45
CA GLN A 158 23.59 -0.36 5.37
C GLN A 158 24.59 -0.57 6.52
N ALA A 159 25.20 0.50 7.03
CA ALA A 159 26.06 0.44 8.21
C ALA A 159 25.25 0.04 9.45
N GLU A 160 24.11 0.69 9.71
CA GLU A 160 23.22 0.39 10.84
C GLU A 160 22.68 -1.05 10.80
N VAL A 161 22.23 -1.52 9.63
CA VAL A 161 21.77 -2.91 9.46
C VAL A 161 22.88 -3.92 9.78
N ARG A 162 24.13 -3.62 9.44
CA ARG A 162 25.28 -4.48 9.75
C ARG A 162 25.70 -4.39 11.21
N ALA A 163 25.62 -3.20 11.81
CA ALA A 163 26.06 -2.88 13.17
C ALA A 163 25.02 -3.25 14.25
N LEU A 164 23.96 -3.98 13.91
CA LEU A 164 22.91 -4.35 14.86
C LEU A 164 23.50 -5.05 16.11
N PRO A 165 23.16 -4.58 17.34
CA PRO A 165 23.76 -5.11 18.57
C PRO A 165 23.59 -6.63 18.72
N PRO A 166 24.61 -7.35 19.23
CA PRO A 166 24.58 -8.81 19.36
C PRO A 166 23.46 -9.31 20.28
N ASP A 167 23.13 -8.57 21.34
CA ASP A 167 22.03 -8.92 22.24
C ASP A 167 20.67 -8.85 21.54
N ARG A 168 20.49 -7.87 20.64
CA ARG A 168 19.28 -7.77 19.83
C ARG A 168 19.21 -8.91 18.81
N LEU A 169 20.33 -9.28 18.19
CA LEU A 169 20.38 -10.45 17.31
C LEU A 169 19.99 -11.75 18.03
N ALA A 170 20.45 -11.96 19.25
CA ALA A 170 20.06 -13.11 20.07
C ALA A 170 18.55 -13.13 20.36
N ARG A 171 17.96 -11.96 20.65
CA ARG A 171 16.50 -11.82 20.81
C ARG A 171 15.75 -12.17 19.52
N LEU A 172 16.18 -11.63 18.38
CA LEU A 172 15.56 -11.92 17.08
C LEU A 172 15.61 -13.42 16.75
N ALA A 173 16.73 -14.08 17.07
CA ALA A 173 16.85 -15.53 16.93
C ALA A 173 15.83 -16.28 17.81
N GLY A 174 15.62 -15.83 19.06
CA GLY A 174 14.59 -16.37 19.95
C GLY A 174 13.16 -16.15 19.43
N LEU A 175 12.86 -14.98 18.85
CA LEU A 175 11.56 -14.70 18.22
C LEU A 175 11.31 -15.60 17.01
N ARG A 176 12.33 -15.80 16.16
CA ARG A 176 12.27 -16.73 15.02
C ARG A 176 12.01 -18.16 15.49
N GLU A 177 12.67 -18.62 16.55
CA GLU A 177 12.47 -19.97 17.12
C GLU A 177 11.11 -20.15 17.80
N ALA A 178 10.54 -19.09 18.39
CA ALA A 178 9.16 -19.10 18.85
C ALA A 178 8.20 -19.23 17.66
N ALA A 179 8.38 -18.40 16.61
CA ALA A 179 7.54 -18.42 15.41
C ALA A 179 7.56 -19.78 14.70
N LEU A 180 8.74 -20.42 14.58
CA LEU A 180 8.87 -21.76 13.98
C LEU A 180 8.18 -22.86 14.79
N ARG A 181 7.98 -22.66 16.10
CA ARG A 181 7.21 -23.57 16.96
C ARG A 181 5.70 -23.26 16.96
N GLY A 182 5.28 -22.20 16.29
CA GLY A 182 3.90 -21.71 16.30
C GLY A 182 3.55 -20.84 17.51
N ASP A 183 4.54 -20.45 18.32
CA ASP A 183 4.35 -19.58 19.48
C ASP A 183 4.59 -18.11 19.11
N VAL A 184 3.74 -17.21 19.60
CA VAL A 184 3.96 -15.76 19.52
C VAL A 184 4.38 -15.26 20.90
N LEU A 185 5.69 -15.17 21.14
CA LEU A 185 6.20 -14.61 22.39
C LEU A 185 6.17 -13.07 22.31
N PRO A 186 5.61 -12.35 23.31
CA PRO A 186 5.77 -10.90 23.38
C PRO A 186 7.25 -10.54 23.62
N PRO A 187 7.80 -9.52 22.94
CA PRO A 187 9.16 -9.08 23.21
C PRO A 187 9.30 -8.59 24.65
N ARG A 188 10.38 -8.98 25.32
CA ARG A 188 10.71 -8.53 26.69
C ARG A 188 11.62 -7.30 26.61
N ARG A 189 11.34 -6.25 27.39
CA ARG A 189 12.15 -5.00 27.46
C ARG A 189 13.63 -5.30 27.77
N PHE A 190 14.56 -4.56 27.13
CA PHE A 190 15.93 -4.37 27.65
C PHE A 190 16.10 -2.91 28.05
N PRO A 191 16.85 -2.61 29.13
CA PRO A 191 17.38 -1.27 29.33
C PRO A 191 18.57 -1.05 28.37
N LEU A 192 18.46 -0.13 27.42
CA LEU A 192 19.64 0.42 26.75
C LEU A 192 20.41 1.23 27.80
N ALA A 193 21.70 0.94 27.99
CA ALA A 193 22.57 1.70 28.88
C ALA A 193 22.75 3.12 28.33
N ALA A 194 21.83 4.02 28.70
CA ALA A 194 22.03 5.45 28.57
C ALA A 194 23.17 5.84 29.50
N ALA A 195 24.15 6.56 28.94
CA ALA A 195 25.24 7.16 29.69
C ALA A 195 24.67 7.92 30.90
N ALA A 196 25.30 7.70 32.05
CA ALA A 196 24.95 8.34 33.31
C ALA A 196 25.03 9.87 33.17
N THR A 197 23.87 10.52 33.06
CA THR A 197 23.71 11.93 33.39
C THR A 197 22.46 12.11 34.25
N LEU A 198 22.74 12.30 35.54
CA LEU A 198 21.96 13.03 36.55
C LEU A 198 20.49 12.60 36.78
N ALA A 199 20.31 11.89 37.90
CA ALA A 199 19.14 11.95 38.79
C ALA A 199 17.78 12.13 38.11
N ALA A 200 17.32 11.07 37.44
CA ALA A 200 15.90 10.93 37.13
C ALA A 200 15.16 10.55 38.41
N GLU A 201 14.26 11.43 38.86
CA GLU A 201 13.21 11.07 39.81
C GLU A 201 12.45 9.84 39.30
N PRO A 202 11.91 8.98 40.20
CA PRO A 202 11.12 7.83 39.78
C PRO A 202 9.84 8.32 39.11
N VAL A 203 9.85 8.39 37.77
CA VAL A 203 8.63 8.44 36.97
C VAL A 203 7.91 7.13 37.25
N ALA A 204 6.92 7.20 38.12
CA ALA A 204 6.04 6.08 38.42
C ALA A 204 5.52 5.51 37.10
N ASP A 205 5.80 4.24 36.86
CA ASP A 205 5.18 3.40 35.84
C ASP A 205 3.66 3.49 36.00
N HIS A 206 3.03 4.43 35.28
CA HIS A 206 1.60 4.41 35.05
C HIS A 206 1.34 3.36 33.98
N VAL A 207 1.48 2.09 34.36
CA VAL A 207 0.69 1.04 33.72
C VAL A 207 -0.75 1.46 33.97
N ALA A 208 -1.35 2.10 32.97
CA ALA A 208 -2.75 2.51 32.98
C ALA A 208 -3.59 1.25 33.15
N ARG A 209 -3.81 0.84 34.40
CA ARG A 209 -4.88 -0.07 34.79
C ARG A 209 -6.13 0.68 34.38
N ARG A 210 -6.67 0.36 33.20
CA ARG A 210 -7.94 0.90 32.73
C ARG A 210 -8.91 0.80 33.90
N PRO A 211 -9.37 1.94 34.48
CA PRO A 211 -10.22 1.88 35.65
C PRO A 211 -11.42 1.03 35.30
N ARG A 212 -11.74 0.04 36.15
CA ARG A 212 -12.84 -0.93 35.91
C ARG A 212 -14.21 -0.23 35.76
N TRP A 213 -14.28 1.07 36.05
CA TRP A 213 -15.42 1.96 35.83
C TRP A 213 -15.52 2.51 34.38
N LEU A 214 -14.49 2.37 33.54
CA LEU A 214 -14.60 2.65 32.10
C LEU A 214 -15.47 1.63 31.37
N TRP A 215 -15.56 0.40 31.88
CA TRP A 215 -16.43 -0.63 31.31
C TRP A 215 -17.92 -0.27 31.38
N PRO A 216 -18.48 0.17 32.54
CA PRO A 216 -19.86 0.67 32.57
C PRO A 216 -20.03 1.97 31.78
N ALA A 217 -19.04 2.86 31.74
CA ALA A 217 -19.12 4.08 30.93
C ALA A 217 -19.17 3.76 29.41
N LEU A 218 -18.32 2.83 28.95
CA LEU A 218 -18.32 2.36 27.56
C LEU A 218 -19.63 1.61 27.23
N ALA A 219 -20.14 0.80 28.16
CA ALA A 219 -21.42 0.14 28.00
C ALA A 219 -22.58 1.15 27.92
N ALA A 220 -22.57 2.20 28.74
CA ALA A 220 -23.57 3.26 28.68
C ALA A 220 -23.50 4.03 27.36
N VAL A 221 -22.30 4.32 26.85
CA VAL A 221 -22.13 4.95 25.52
C VAL A 221 -22.61 4.02 24.41
N LEU A 222 -22.26 2.73 24.45
CA LEU A 222 -22.74 1.75 23.48
C LEU A 222 -24.26 1.63 23.49
N VAL A 223 -24.89 1.59 24.68
CA VAL A 223 -26.35 1.54 24.83
C VAL A 223 -26.98 2.83 24.32
N ALA A 224 -26.41 4.00 24.61
CA ALA A 224 -26.89 5.27 24.06
C ALA A 224 -26.77 5.32 22.53
N MET A 225 -25.70 4.77 21.97
CA MET A 225 -25.48 4.71 20.52
C MET A 225 -26.46 3.73 19.86
N LEU A 226 -26.69 2.56 20.46
CA LEU A 226 -27.68 1.59 20.00
C LEU A 226 -29.11 2.12 20.15
N ALA A 227 -29.41 2.85 21.22
CA ALA A 227 -30.71 3.50 21.41
C ALA A 227 -30.93 4.63 20.39
N GLY A 228 -29.90 5.44 20.11
CA GLY A 228 -29.93 6.45 19.05
C GLY A 228 -30.12 5.82 17.66
N LEU A 229 -29.43 4.72 17.38
CA LEU A 229 -29.56 3.97 16.12
C LEU A 229 -30.93 3.29 16.01
N ALA A 230 -31.46 2.72 17.09
CA ALA A 230 -32.81 2.17 17.11
C ALA A 230 -33.86 3.28 16.93
N TRP A 231 -33.58 4.49 17.43
CA TRP A 231 -34.45 5.65 17.24
C TRP A 231 -34.54 6.08 15.78
N THR A 232 -33.42 6.06 15.03
CA THR A 232 -33.43 6.42 13.61
C THR A 232 -34.19 5.42 12.74
N TRP A 233 -34.33 4.18 13.20
CA TRP A 233 -35.11 3.14 12.53
C TRP A 233 -36.52 2.98 13.12
N ARG A 234 -36.87 3.71 14.19
CA ARG A 234 -38.19 3.58 14.84
C ARG A 234 -39.32 3.88 13.86
N ASP A 235 -39.18 4.94 13.05
CA ASP A 235 -40.23 5.37 12.13
C ASP A 235 -40.31 4.40 10.93
N ALA A 236 -39.19 3.79 10.51
CA ALA A 236 -39.17 2.75 9.47
C ALA A 236 -39.76 1.41 9.95
N VAL A 237 -39.58 1.06 11.22
CA VAL A 237 -40.11 -0.18 11.82
C VAL A 237 -41.59 -0.03 12.21
N LEU A 238 -42.01 1.15 12.67
CA LEU A 238 -43.42 1.45 13.00
C LEU A 238 -44.28 1.73 11.76
N ALA A 239 -43.68 2.21 10.66
CA ALA A 239 -44.38 2.43 9.39
C ALA A 239 -44.71 1.12 8.64
N GLY A 240 -44.26 -0.03 9.14
CA GLY A 240 -44.48 -1.32 8.49
C GLY A 240 -43.62 -1.48 7.24
N ALA A 241 -42.99 -2.63 7.10
CA ALA A 241 -42.34 -3.05 5.85
C ALA A 241 -43.41 -3.44 4.80
N ASP A 242 -44.41 -2.60 4.57
CA ASP A 242 -45.25 -2.69 3.39
C ASP A 242 -44.49 -1.99 2.27
N GLY A 243 -44.02 -2.83 1.33
CA GLY A 243 -43.21 -2.44 0.20
C GLY A 243 -43.99 -1.52 -0.73
N ASP A 244 -43.86 -0.22 -0.54
CA ASP A 244 -43.82 0.76 -1.62
C ASP A 244 -43.32 2.08 -1.05
N THR A 245 -41.99 2.23 -0.95
CA THR A 245 -41.40 3.55 -0.72
C THR A 245 -41.22 4.20 -2.08
N PRO A 246 -42.05 5.18 -2.50
CA PRO A 246 -41.91 5.79 -3.81
C PRO A 246 -40.56 6.48 -3.89
N ILE A 247 -39.74 6.07 -4.87
CA ILE A 247 -38.46 6.70 -5.18
C ILE A 247 -38.74 8.18 -5.46
N ARG A 248 -38.28 9.05 -4.56
CA ARG A 248 -38.46 10.49 -4.70
C ARG A 248 -37.30 11.01 -5.55
N ILE A 249 -37.55 11.19 -6.83
CA ILE A 249 -36.59 11.80 -7.76
C ILE A 249 -36.73 13.31 -7.60
N GLU A 250 -35.71 13.93 -7.02
CA GLU A 250 -35.61 15.38 -6.94
C GLU A 250 -34.67 15.85 -8.05
N PRO A 251 -35.14 16.70 -8.99
CA PRO A 251 -34.27 17.23 -10.03
C PRO A 251 -33.20 18.10 -9.38
N LEU A 252 -31.93 17.78 -9.63
CA LEU A 252 -30.84 18.67 -9.22
C LEU A 252 -31.02 20.02 -9.93
N ALA A 253 -30.78 21.11 -9.19
CA ALA A 253 -30.72 22.44 -9.79
C ALA A 253 -29.72 22.43 -10.95
N GLU A 254 -30.12 23.02 -12.08
CA GLU A 254 -29.26 23.14 -13.25
C GLU A 254 -27.91 23.71 -12.83
N ARG A 255 -26.87 22.88 -12.96
CA ARG A 255 -25.51 23.29 -12.64
C ARG A 255 -25.11 24.31 -13.71
N GLY A 256 -25.02 25.58 -13.30
CA GLY A 256 -24.46 26.62 -14.15
C GLY A 256 -23.06 26.24 -14.65
N PRO A 257 -22.60 26.81 -15.78
CA PRO A 257 -21.31 26.46 -16.36
C PRO A 257 -20.20 26.59 -15.31
N PRO A 258 -19.23 25.65 -15.27
CA PRO A 258 -18.10 25.73 -14.35
C PRO A 258 -17.38 27.06 -14.58
N PRO A 259 -16.84 27.71 -13.52
CA PRO A 259 -16.06 28.92 -13.69
C PRO A 259 -14.84 28.62 -14.56
N GLY A 260 -14.92 28.99 -15.83
CA GLY A 260 -13.84 28.85 -16.79
C GLY A 260 -12.69 29.79 -16.43
N ARG A 261 -11.45 29.31 -16.58
CA ARG A 261 -10.24 30.15 -16.43
C ARG A 261 -10.07 31.12 -17.61
N TYR A 262 -10.78 30.86 -18.71
CA TYR A 262 -10.71 31.58 -19.97
C TYR A 262 -12.10 32.06 -20.37
N ASP A 263 -12.12 33.19 -21.09
CA ASP A 263 -13.31 33.68 -21.78
C ASP A 263 -13.82 32.63 -22.79
N PRO A 264 -15.15 32.51 -23.02
CA PRO A 264 -15.77 31.49 -23.88
C PRO A 264 -15.09 31.32 -25.25
N ASP A 265 -14.74 32.40 -25.93
CA ASP A 265 -14.13 32.31 -27.26
C ASP A 265 -12.71 31.70 -27.19
N THR A 266 -11.97 32.03 -26.12
CA THR A 266 -10.63 31.49 -25.87
C THR A 266 -10.70 30.05 -25.36
N GLY A 267 -11.73 29.72 -24.57
CA GLY A 267 -12.01 28.35 -24.13
C GLY A 267 -12.25 27.43 -25.31
N LEU A 268 -13.07 27.86 -26.26
CA LEU A 268 -13.36 27.07 -27.46
C LEU A 268 -12.11 26.84 -28.32
N LEU A 269 -11.27 27.86 -28.49
CA LEU A 269 -9.99 27.74 -29.23
C LEU A 269 -8.94 26.86 -28.53
N THR A 270 -9.10 26.58 -27.23
CA THR A 270 -8.17 25.74 -26.45
C THR A 270 -8.76 24.38 -26.08
N GLU A 271 -9.96 24.06 -26.59
CA GLU A 271 -10.61 22.78 -26.36
C GLU A 271 -9.83 21.67 -27.07
N PRO A 272 -9.45 20.58 -26.39
CA PRO A 272 -8.72 19.47 -27.00
C PRO A 272 -9.44 18.85 -28.20
N ASP A 273 -10.79 18.90 -28.20
CA ASP A 273 -11.65 18.30 -29.22
C ASP A 273 -12.15 19.34 -30.26
N LEU A 274 -11.48 20.49 -30.38
CA LEU A 274 -11.89 21.57 -31.29
C LEU A 274 -12.04 21.11 -32.75
N GLU A 275 -11.14 20.24 -33.23
CA GLU A 275 -11.25 19.68 -34.60
C GLU A 275 -12.55 18.89 -34.80
N LEU A 276 -12.99 18.17 -33.77
CA LEU A 276 -14.22 17.37 -33.77
C LEU A 276 -15.47 18.26 -33.77
N LEU A 277 -15.40 19.41 -33.10
CA LEU A 277 -16.45 20.43 -33.04
C LEU A 277 -16.57 21.24 -34.33
N MET A 278 -15.47 21.43 -35.06
CA MET A 278 -15.46 22.12 -36.36
C MET A 278 -15.75 21.19 -37.54
N ALA A 279 -15.71 19.87 -37.34
CA ALA A 279 -15.99 18.91 -38.39
C ALA A 279 -17.44 19.05 -38.89
N PRO A 280 -17.67 19.00 -40.20
CA PRO A 280 -19.01 19.16 -40.78
C PRO A 280 -19.97 18.12 -40.20
N ASP A 281 -21.21 18.57 -39.97
CA ASP A 281 -22.28 17.69 -39.50
C ASP A 281 -22.66 16.70 -40.62
N ASP A 282 -22.09 15.50 -40.53
CA ASP A 282 -22.31 14.38 -41.43
C ASP A 282 -23.43 13.44 -40.93
N GLY A 283 -24.12 13.82 -39.85
CA GLY A 283 -25.16 12.99 -39.22
C GLY A 283 -24.60 11.73 -38.54
N ALA A 284 -23.32 11.69 -38.22
CA ALA A 284 -22.73 10.53 -37.56
C ALA A 284 -23.39 10.21 -36.20
N ALA A 285 -23.67 8.93 -35.97
CA ALA A 285 -24.40 8.45 -34.80
C ALA A 285 -23.73 8.83 -33.46
N TRP A 286 -22.40 8.97 -33.44
CA TRP A 286 -21.65 9.36 -32.25
C TRP A 286 -21.92 10.81 -31.80
N ARG A 287 -22.40 11.70 -32.69
CA ARG A 287 -22.81 13.06 -32.32
C ARG A 287 -24.19 13.09 -31.63
N MET A 288 -25.05 12.11 -31.92
CA MET A 288 -26.41 12.06 -31.38
C MET A 288 -26.44 11.57 -29.92
N ASP A 289 -25.50 10.70 -29.54
CA ASP A 289 -25.35 10.22 -28.17
C ASP A 289 -23.87 10.02 -27.79
N PRO A 290 -23.11 11.10 -27.60
CA PRO A 290 -21.67 11.02 -27.36
C PRO A 290 -21.35 10.27 -26.06
N ALA A 291 -22.25 10.31 -25.06
CA ALA A 291 -22.08 9.58 -23.81
C ALA A 291 -22.16 8.06 -24.02
N PHE A 292 -23.13 7.59 -24.80
CA PHE A 292 -23.23 6.18 -25.16
C PHE A 292 -22.01 5.71 -25.94
N PHE A 293 -21.55 6.48 -26.94
CA PHE A 293 -20.40 6.08 -27.76
C PHE A 293 -19.07 6.17 -27.02
N ALA A 294 -18.89 7.10 -26.08
CA ALA A 294 -17.73 7.12 -25.18
C ALA A 294 -17.70 5.88 -24.28
N TRP A 295 -18.85 5.47 -23.74
CA TRP A 295 -18.96 4.22 -22.97
C TRP A 295 -18.74 2.99 -23.84
N PHE A 296 -19.28 2.97 -25.06
CA PHE A 296 -19.12 1.86 -26.00
C PHE A 296 -17.67 1.70 -26.46
N ALA A 297 -16.97 2.80 -26.78
CA ALA A 297 -15.55 2.79 -27.11
C ALA A 297 -14.69 2.31 -25.91
N ALA A 298 -15.05 2.71 -24.69
CA ALA A 298 -14.38 2.21 -23.49
C ALA A 298 -14.61 0.71 -23.24
N GLN A 299 -15.75 0.14 -23.67
CA GLN A 299 -16.03 -1.29 -23.63
C GLN A 299 -15.28 -2.06 -24.73
N ASP A 300 -15.23 -1.51 -25.94
CA ASP A 300 -14.56 -2.13 -27.10
C ASP A 300 -13.02 -2.18 -26.91
N GLY A 301 -12.46 -1.12 -26.32
CA GLY A 301 -11.03 -1.05 -25.95
C GLY A 301 -10.59 -2.03 -24.84
N LEU A 302 -11.53 -2.71 -24.16
CA LEU A 302 -11.22 -3.76 -23.18
C LEU A 302 -11.06 -5.16 -23.83
N GLY A 303 -11.22 -5.27 -25.16
CA GLY A 303 -11.16 -6.53 -25.91
C GLY A 303 -9.86 -6.80 -26.70
N ALA A 304 -8.94 -5.85 -26.82
CA ALA A 304 -7.69 -6.03 -27.55
C ALA A 304 -6.46 -5.88 -26.64
N PRO A 305 -5.65 -6.93 -26.44
CA PRO A 305 -4.34 -6.77 -25.83
C PRO A 305 -3.40 -6.06 -26.82
N ASP A 306 -3.00 -4.84 -26.45
CA ASP A 306 -1.75 -4.14 -26.79
C ASP A 306 -1.10 -4.51 -28.15
N GLU A 307 -1.53 -3.83 -29.22
CA GLU A 307 -0.65 -3.55 -30.35
C GLU A 307 -0.51 -2.03 -30.52
N ALA A 308 0.33 -1.44 -29.67
CA ALA A 308 1.17 -0.35 -30.13
C ALA A 308 2.16 -0.90 -31.17
N ALA A 309 1.72 -0.97 -32.43
CA ALA A 309 2.60 -1.11 -33.59
C ALA A 309 2.40 0.11 -34.48
N GLY A 310 3.24 1.12 -34.26
CA GLY A 310 3.57 2.03 -35.34
C GLY A 310 4.24 1.23 -36.45
N SER A 311 3.67 1.25 -37.64
CA SER A 311 4.37 0.98 -38.88
C SER A 311 3.60 1.62 -40.02
N ASP A 312 4.27 2.55 -40.68
CA ASP A 312 3.97 3.18 -41.95
C ASP A 312 3.10 2.33 -42.88
N ALA A 313 1.91 2.83 -43.21
CA ALA A 313 1.18 2.42 -44.41
C ALA A 313 1.52 3.42 -45.52
N ASP A 314 2.73 3.23 -46.06
CA ASP A 314 3.12 3.80 -47.35
C ASP A 314 2.33 3.10 -48.47
N ALA A 315 2.12 3.85 -49.55
CA ALA A 315 1.20 3.59 -50.63
C ALA A 315 1.43 2.26 -51.38
N VAL A 316 0.35 1.55 -51.73
CA VAL A 316 0.29 0.70 -52.93
C VAL A 316 -1.09 0.77 -53.57
N GLU A 317 -1.12 1.15 -54.85
CA GLU A 317 -2.24 1.31 -55.78
C GLU A 317 -3.11 0.05 -56.00
N PRO A 318 -4.35 0.22 -56.52
CA PRO A 318 -5.23 -0.89 -56.85
C PRO A 318 -4.92 -1.44 -58.26
N ASN A 319 -4.68 -2.74 -58.38
CA ASN A 319 -4.74 -3.43 -59.67
C ASN A 319 -5.96 -4.35 -59.70
N ASP A 320 -7.01 -3.86 -60.36
CA ASP A 320 -8.14 -4.63 -60.86
C ASP A 320 -7.65 -5.63 -61.92
N GLY A 321 -7.96 -6.90 -61.71
CA GLY A 321 -7.64 -7.97 -62.65
C GLY A 321 -8.36 -9.26 -62.31
N ALA A 322 -9.62 -9.32 -62.74
CA ALA A 322 -10.53 -10.45 -62.65
C ALA A 322 -10.01 -11.74 -63.37
N PRO A 323 -10.66 -12.91 -63.16
CA PRO A 323 -10.05 -14.24 -63.15
C PRO A 323 -10.25 -15.09 -64.42
N GLU A 324 -9.38 -16.08 -64.65
CA GLU A 324 -9.57 -17.27 -65.52
C GLU A 324 -8.92 -18.48 -64.79
N THR A 325 -9.67 -19.42 -64.19
CA THR A 325 -10.33 -20.64 -64.72
C THR A 325 -9.41 -21.68 -65.40
N SER A 326 -9.68 -22.95 -65.07
CA SER A 326 -9.19 -24.22 -65.66
C SER A 326 -7.74 -24.59 -65.38
N ASP A 327 -7.36 -25.84 -65.11
CA ASP A 327 -8.00 -27.15 -64.97
C ASP A 327 -6.96 -28.00 -64.17
N ALA A 328 -7.34 -28.95 -63.32
CA ALA A 328 -7.20 -30.41 -63.56
C ALA A 328 -5.99 -30.77 -64.47
N GLU A 329 -5.05 -31.64 -64.12
CA GLU A 329 -5.14 -33.03 -63.63
C GLU A 329 -3.74 -33.51 -63.20
N PHE A 330 -3.72 -34.64 -62.47
CA PHE A 330 -2.68 -35.69 -62.35
C PHE A 330 -1.21 -35.42 -62.69
#